data_AF-A0A4Q6BJ58-F1
#
_entry.id   AF-A0A4Q6BJ58-F1
#
_cell.length_a   1.000
_cell.length_b   1.000
_cell.length_c   1.000
_cell.angle_alpha   90.00
_cell.angle_beta   90.00
_cell.angle_gamma   90.00
#
_symmetry.space_group_name_H-M   'P 1'
#
loop_
_entity.id
_entity.type
_entity.pdbx_description
1 polymer ?
#
loop_
_entity_poly.entity_id
_entity_poly.type
_entity_poly.pdbx_seq_one_letter_code
_entity_poly.pdbx_strand_id
1 'polypeptide(L)'
;MKSERESFEMRWARDVIARAGIATESPDPEDLERRAERLTPEQIATRDLIVARAKEVAAENSTLAYDLALALHFMEFHTDAIEILNLAPSTPSIDWLRLDLMIFARLFVDALSEATRLEEIYAADPESAFASTYARAHALKGLGQEEMAVDLLRGLVRVRPGYKSAQSFLMDWSGGDE
;
A
#
# COMPACT_ATOMS: atom_id res chain seq x y z
N MET A 1 -22.31 30.84 -37.58
CA MET A 1 -22.89 30.27 -36.35
C MET A 1 -22.09 29.11 -35.74
N LYS A 2 -21.72 28.03 -36.46
CA LYS A 2 -20.86 26.95 -35.90
C LYS A 2 -19.46 27.43 -35.48
N SER A 3 -18.81 28.23 -36.32
CA SER A 3 -17.46 28.77 -36.09
C SER A 3 -17.36 29.69 -34.87
N GLU A 4 -18.42 30.44 -34.54
CA GLU A 4 -18.42 31.33 -33.37
C GLU A 4 -18.50 30.55 -32.07
N ARG A 5 -19.27 29.46 -32.06
CA ARG A 5 -19.38 28.54 -30.92
C ARG A 5 -18.06 27.85 -30.61
N GLU A 6 -17.38 27.34 -31.63
CA GLU A 6 -16.06 26.72 -31.48
C GLU A 6 -15.02 27.73 -30.96
N SER A 7 -15.06 28.99 -31.45
CA SER A 7 -14.18 30.06 -30.96
C SER A 7 -14.44 30.44 -29.50
N PHE A 8 -15.69 30.31 -29.05
CA PHE A 8 -16.09 30.61 -27.68
C PHE A 8 -15.66 29.48 -26.75
N GLU A 9 -15.88 28.23 -27.15
CA GLU A 9 -15.45 27.05 -26.40
C GLU A 9 -13.93 27.02 -26.24
N MET A 10 -13.16 27.36 -27.28
CA MET A 10 -11.70 27.48 -27.18
C MET A 10 -11.24 28.60 -26.24
N ARG A 11 -11.91 29.76 -26.27
CA ARG A 11 -11.57 30.88 -25.38
C ARG A 11 -11.93 30.57 -23.93
N TRP A 12 -13.07 29.93 -23.71
CA TRP A 12 -13.49 29.48 -22.40
C TRP A 12 -12.54 28.41 -21.84
N ALA A 13 -12.14 27.42 -22.64
CA ALA A 13 -11.16 26.41 -22.23
C ALA A 13 -9.81 27.06 -21.85
N ARG A 14 -9.33 28.04 -22.62
CA ARG A 14 -8.10 28.77 -22.31
C ARG A 14 -8.21 29.60 -21.03
N ASP A 15 -9.34 30.26 -20.80
CA ASP A 15 -9.59 31.04 -19.59
C ASP A 15 -9.73 30.14 -18.35
N VAL A 16 -10.36 28.97 -18.49
CA VAL A 16 -10.43 27.95 -17.42
C VAL A 16 -9.03 27.44 -17.07
N ILE A 17 -8.19 27.12 -18.07
CA ILE A 17 -6.80 26.68 -17.85
C ILE A 17 -5.96 27.78 -17.20
N ALA A 18 -6.09 29.04 -17.66
CA ALA A 18 -5.36 30.17 -17.11
C ALA A 18 -5.77 30.50 -15.67
N ARG A 19 -7.07 30.42 -15.35
CA ARG A 19 -7.60 30.65 -14.00
C ARG A 19 -7.36 29.49 -13.04
N ALA A 20 -7.26 28.26 -13.56
CA ALA A 20 -6.97 27.09 -12.77
C ALA A 20 -5.54 27.09 -12.21
N GLY A 21 -4.67 28.02 -12.63
CA GLY A 21 -3.32 28.12 -12.10
C GLY A 21 -2.58 26.78 -12.21
N ILE A 22 -2.88 26.00 -13.27
CA ILE A 22 -2.11 24.80 -13.59
C ILE A 22 -0.76 25.34 -14.02
N ALA A 23 0.15 25.38 -13.06
CA ALA A 23 1.54 25.66 -13.28
C ALA A 23 1.97 24.84 -14.49
N THR A 24 2.53 25.52 -15.50
CA THR A 24 3.18 24.89 -16.64
C THR A 24 4.43 24.10 -16.24
N GLU A 25 4.77 24.11 -14.95
CA GLU A 25 5.69 23.19 -14.31
C GLU A 25 4.85 22.06 -13.72
N SER A 26 5.02 20.83 -14.23
CA SER A 26 4.55 19.64 -13.52
C SER A 26 5.01 19.79 -12.07
N PRO A 27 4.10 19.75 -11.08
CA PRO A 27 4.49 19.83 -9.69
C PRO A 27 5.55 18.76 -9.43
N ASP A 28 6.65 19.17 -8.81
CA ASP A 28 7.74 18.29 -8.40
C ASP A 28 7.12 17.07 -7.70
N PRO A 29 7.42 15.83 -8.13
CA PRO A 29 6.93 14.62 -7.47
C PRO A 29 7.15 14.66 -5.96
N GLU A 30 8.26 15.24 -5.50
CA GLU A 30 8.52 15.43 -4.08
C GLU A 30 7.56 16.42 -3.43
N ASP A 31 7.09 17.46 -4.13
CA ASP A 31 6.09 18.40 -3.61
C ASP A 31 4.67 17.82 -3.62
N LEU A 32 4.37 16.88 -4.52
CA LEU A 32 3.13 16.10 -4.48
C LEU A 32 3.13 15.11 -3.31
N GLU A 33 4.24 14.41 -3.10
CA GLU A 33 4.44 13.52 -1.94
C GLU A 33 4.38 14.30 -0.62
N ARG A 34 5.10 15.42 -0.51
CA ARG A 34 5.06 16.30 0.69
C ARG A 34 3.67 16.91 0.95
N ARG A 35 2.85 17.14 -0.08
CA ARG A 35 1.48 17.65 0.06
C ARG A 35 0.48 16.56 0.46
N ALA A 36 0.69 15.32 0.02
CA ALA A 36 -0.10 14.17 0.46
C ALA A 36 0.15 13.82 1.94
N GLU A 37 1.33 14.15 2.46
CA GLU A 37 1.79 13.71 3.79
C GLU A 37 1.28 14.50 5.00
N ARG A 38 0.52 15.60 4.84
CA ARG A 38 0.12 16.41 6.00
C ARG A 38 -1.39 16.48 6.18
N LEU A 39 -1.88 15.57 7.02
CA LEU A 39 -3.21 15.69 7.63
C LEU A 39 -3.32 17.07 8.32
N THR A 40 -4.44 17.75 8.12
CA THR A 40 -4.76 18.97 8.88
C THR A 40 -4.95 18.61 10.36
N PRO A 41 -4.83 19.58 11.28
CA PRO A 41 -5.10 19.32 12.70
C PRO A 41 -6.49 18.72 12.95
N GLU A 42 -7.50 19.10 12.17
CA GLU A 42 -8.85 18.53 12.23
C GLU A 42 -8.90 17.07 11.75
N GLN A 43 -8.18 16.75 10.67
CA GLN A 43 -8.07 15.36 10.20
C GLN A 43 -7.30 14.48 11.19
N ILE A 44 -6.24 15.00 11.81
CA ILE A 44 -5.51 14.29 12.88
C ILE A 44 -6.45 14.01 14.05
N ALA A 45 -7.21 15.02 14.52
CA ALA A 45 -8.16 14.83 15.60
C ALA A 45 -9.26 13.81 15.24
N THR A 46 -9.72 13.80 13.99
CA THR A 46 -10.70 12.84 13.49
C THR A 46 -10.13 11.42 13.43
N ARG A 47 -8.92 11.25 12.89
CA ARG A 47 -8.18 9.98 12.91
C ARG A 47 -8.04 9.47 14.34
N ASP A 48 -7.55 10.31 15.25
CA ASP A 48 -7.29 9.93 16.63
C ASP A 48 -8.57 9.47 17.34
N LEU A 49 -9.70 10.14 17.09
CA LEU A 49 -11.00 9.71 17.61
C LEU A 49 -11.43 8.36 17.04
N ILE A 50 -11.29 8.14 15.72
CA ILE A 50 -11.64 6.88 15.06
C ILE A 50 -10.78 5.74 15.60
N VAL A 51 -9.47 5.94 15.66
CA VAL A 51 -8.50 4.94 16.15
C VAL A 51 -8.75 4.63 17.62
N ALA A 52 -8.95 5.64 18.47
CA ALA A 52 -9.26 5.42 19.87
C ALA A 52 -10.53 4.57 20.03
N ARG A 53 -11.58 4.88 19.28
CA ARG A 53 -12.83 4.11 19.35
C ARG A 53 -12.65 2.69 18.80
N ALA A 54 -11.90 2.51 17.73
CA ALA A 54 -11.58 1.19 17.19
C ALA A 54 -10.81 0.35 18.23
N LYS A 55 -9.85 0.95 18.96
CA LYS A 55 -9.07 0.28 20.02
C LYS A 55 -9.97 -0.20 21.14
N GLU A 56 -10.89 0.64 21.62
CA GLU A 56 -11.87 0.27 22.64
C GLU A 56 -12.75 -0.90 22.18
N VAL A 57 -13.33 -0.82 20.99
CA VAL A 57 -14.22 -1.86 20.45
C VAL A 57 -13.47 -3.18 20.23
N ALA A 58 -12.25 -3.13 19.71
CA ALA A 58 -11.41 -4.31 19.51
C ALA A 58 -10.97 -4.94 20.85
N ALA A 59 -10.72 -4.14 21.89
CA ALA A 59 -10.37 -4.64 23.22
C ALA A 59 -11.56 -5.32 23.92
N GLU A 60 -12.77 -4.79 23.73
CA GLU A 60 -14.01 -5.39 24.24
C GLU A 60 -14.41 -6.64 23.45
N ASN A 61 -14.10 -6.67 22.15
CA ASN A 61 -14.43 -7.78 21.26
C ASN A 61 -13.31 -8.02 20.22
N SER A 62 -12.38 -8.91 20.57
CA SER A 62 -11.23 -9.25 19.72
C SER A 62 -11.59 -9.87 18.37
N THR A 63 -12.81 -10.37 18.19
CA THR A 63 -13.27 -10.89 16.88
C THR A 63 -13.47 -9.78 15.85
N LEU A 64 -13.75 -8.55 16.28
CA LEU A 64 -13.92 -7.39 15.40
C LEU A 64 -12.60 -6.73 15.02
N ALA A 65 -11.49 -7.09 15.67
CA ALA A 65 -10.19 -6.47 15.42
C ALA A 65 -9.72 -6.65 13.96
N TYR A 66 -10.07 -7.77 13.31
CA TYR A 66 -9.76 -7.97 11.89
C TYR A 66 -10.48 -6.95 10.99
N ASP A 67 -11.79 -6.83 11.13
CA ASP A 67 -12.60 -5.93 10.30
C ASP A 67 -12.24 -4.46 10.55
N LEU A 68 -11.94 -4.10 11.80
CA LEU A 68 -11.48 -2.77 12.16
C LEU A 68 -10.09 -2.47 11.59
N ALA A 69 -9.16 -3.43 11.60
CA ALA A 69 -7.85 -3.25 10.98
C ALA A 69 -7.98 -3.07 9.46
N LEU A 70 -8.88 -3.81 8.80
CA LEU A 70 -9.18 -3.59 7.37
C LEU A 70 -9.77 -2.20 7.11
N ALA A 71 -10.71 -1.75 7.95
CA ALA A 71 -11.27 -0.41 7.83
C ALA A 71 -10.19 0.67 7.95
N LEU A 72 -9.29 0.55 8.93
CA LEU A 72 -8.16 1.45 9.11
C LEU A 72 -7.17 1.38 7.95
N HIS A 73 -6.93 0.20 7.38
CA HIS A 73 -6.11 0.03 6.19
C HIS A 73 -6.67 0.79 4.99
N PHE A 74 -7.99 0.71 4.73
CA PHE A 74 -8.63 1.49 3.66
C PHE A 74 -8.61 3.00 3.89
N MET A 75 -8.43 3.43 5.14
CA MET A 75 -8.20 4.84 5.50
C MET A 75 -6.71 5.22 5.51
N GLU A 76 -5.83 4.32 5.07
CA GLU A 76 -4.37 4.49 5.06
C GLU A 76 -3.73 4.65 6.44
N PHE A 77 -4.44 4.27 7.52
CA PHE A 77 -3.94 4.27 8.90
C PHE A 77 -3.26 2.93 9.23
N HIS A 78 -2.22 2.59 8.46
CA HIS A 78 -1.62 1.25 8.47
C HIS A 78 -0.98 0.87 9.82
N THR A 79 -0.28 1.79 10.47
CA THR A 79 0.33 1.52 11.79
C THR A 79 -0.73 1.25 12.85
N ASP A 80 -1.80 2.07 12.88
CA ASP A 80 -2.92 1.86 13.80
C ASP A 80 -3.66 0.55 13.50
N ALA A 81 -3.80 0.19 12.22
CA ALA A 81 -4.37 -1.09 11.80
C ALA A 81 -3.57 -2.27 12.37
N ILE A 82 -2.23 -2.22 12.33
CA ILE A 82 -1.37 -3.26 12.93
C ILE A 82 -1.60 -3.37 14.44
N GLU A 83 -1.68 -2.23 15.14
CA GLU A 83 -1.92 -2.21 16.59
C GLU A 83 -3.27 -2.84 16.96
N ILE A 84 -4.33 -2.50 16.22
CA ILE A 84 -5.65 -3.13 16.39
C ILE A 84 -5.58 -4.63 16.11
N LEU A 85 -4.94 -5.01 15.01
CA LEU A 85 -4.84 -6.40 14.58
C LEU A 85 -4.10 -7.29 15.60
N ASN A 86 -3.21 -6.72 16.40
CA ASN A 86 -2.53 -7.42 17.50
C ASN A 86 -3.46 -7.78 18.68
N LEU A 87 -4.67 -7.23 18.73
CA LEU A 87 -5.69 -7.62 19.71
C LEU A 87 -6.47 -8.87 19.28
N ALA A 88 -6.40 -9.25 18.00
CA ALA A 88 -7.01 -10.49 17.51
C ALA A 88 -6.16 -11.72 17.87
N PRO A 89 -6.79 -12.90 18.10
CA PRO A 89 -6.05 -14.15 18.18
C PRO A 89 -5.32 -14.42 16.86
N SER A 90 -4.09 -14.94 16.96
CA SER A 90 -3.30 -15.31 15.78
C SER A 90 -3.99 -16.44 15.01
N THR A 91 -4.16 -16.20 13.71
CA THR A 91 -4.63 -17.15 12.71
C THR A 91 -3.88 -16.83 11.42
N PRO A 92 -3.83 -17.75 10.42
CA PRO A 92 -3.14 -17.48 9.16
C PRO A 92 -3.58 -16.17 8.52
N SER A 93 -4.88 -15.91 8.45
CA SER A 93 -5.42 -14.68 7.85
C SER A 93 -4.98 -13.41 8.59
N ILE A 94 -4.91 -13.47 9.93
CA ILE A 94 -4.45 -12.35 10.77
C ILE A 94 -2.97 -12.10 10.56
N ASP A 95 -2.17 -13.16 10.54
CA ASP A 95 -0.73 -13.05 10.41
C ASP A 95 -0.32 -12.53 9.03
N TRP A 96 -0.92 -13.06 7.96
CA TRP A 96 -0.64 -12.59 6.59
C TRP A 96 -1.12 -11.15 6.37
N LEU A 97 -2.29 -10.78 6.92
CA LEU A 97 -2.74 -9.38 6.87
C LEU A 97 -1.76 -8.46 7.62
N ARG A 98 -1.26 -8.89 8.79
CA ARG A 98 -0.27 -8.12 9.55
C ARG A 98 1.00 -7.87 8.71
N LEU A 99 1.51 -8.89 8.04
CA LEU A 99 2.66 -8.76 7.14
C LEU A 99 2.40 -7.77 6.00
N ASP A 100 1.24 -7.86 5.34
CA ASP A 100 0.86 -6.93 4.28
C ASP A 100 0.80 -5.49 4.82
N LEU A 101 0.18 -5.29 6.00
CA LEU A 101 0.12 -3.97 6.64
C LEU A 101 1.49 -3.42 7.02
N MET A 102 2.46 -4.27 7.42
CA MET A 102 3.83 -3.83 7.68
C MET A 102 4.49 -3.27 6.42
N ILE A 103 4.26 -3.89 5.25
CA ILE A 103 4.74 -3.40 3.96
C ILE A 103 4.11 -2.04 3.65
N PHE A 104 2.78 -1.92 3.78
CA PHE A 104 2.08 -0.65 3.56
C PHE A 104 2.51 0.46 4.53
N ALA A 105 2.80 0.12 5.78
CA ALA A 105 3.32 1.03 6.79
C ALA A 105 4.82 1.36 6.61
N ARG A 106 5.48 0.85 5.56
CA ARG A 106 6.91 1.01 5.26
C ARG A 106 7.83 0.45 6.36
N LEU A 107 7.35 -0.51 7.15
CA LEU A 107 8.10 -1.23 8.18
C LEU A 107 8.85 -2.42 7.56
N PHE A 108 9.67 -2.14 6.54
CA PHE A 108 10.21 -3.18 5.67
C PHE A 108 11.13 -4.19 6.38
N VAL A 109 11.91 -3.74 7.37
CA VAL A 109 12.80 -4.63 8.15
C VAL A 109 11.98 -5.61 9.00
N ASP A 110 10.92 -5.11 9.62
CA ASP A 110 10.00 -5.94 10.41
C ASP A 110 9.25 -6.91 9.49
N ALA A 111 8.81 -6.45 8.31
CA ALA A 111 8.17 -7.28 7.30
C ALA A 111 9.07 -8.42 6.81
N LEU A 112 10.38 -8.19 6.61
CA LEU A 112 11.32 -9.26 6.23
C LEU A 112 11.45 -10.34 7.31
N SER A 113 11.50 -9.91 8.57
CA SER A 113 11.58 -10.81 9.72
C SER A 113 10.29 -11.62 9.88
N GLU A 114 9.14 -10.95 9.76
CA GLU A 114 7.82 -11.56 9.85
C GLU A 114 7.57 -12.54 8.71
N ALA A 115 7.92 -12.20 7.46
CA ALA A 115 7.79 -13.11 6.32
C ALA A 115 8.56 -14.42 6.53
N THR A 116 9.75 -14.36 7.15
CA THR A 116 10.54 -15.54 7.48
C THR A 116 9.90 -16.37 8.58
N ARG A 117 9.42 -15.71 9.63
CA ARG A 117 8.68 -16.37 10.72
C ARG A 117 7.42 -17.08 10.21
N LEU A 118 6.65 -16.44 9.33
CA LEU A 118 5.42 -17.03 8.79
C LEU A 118 5.69 -18.20 7.84
N GLU A 119 6.76 -18.15 7.05
CA GLU A 119 7.19 -19.29 6.23
C GLU A 119 7.52 -20.51 7.10
N GLU A 120 8.20 -20.30 8.23
CA GLU A 120 8.53 -21.39 9.16
C GLU A 120 7.28 -21.95 9.86
N ILE A 121 6.38 -21.08 10.34
CA ILE A 121 5.17 -21.49 11.05
C ILE A 121 4.21 -22.25 10.13
N TYR A 122 4.08 -21.79 8.89
CA TYR A 122 3.17 -22.36 7.89
C TYR A 122 3.89 -23.24 6.87
N ALA A 123 5.06 -23.79 7.20
CA ALA A 123 5.92 -24.55 6.29
C ALA A 123 5.26 -25.80 5.66
N ALA A 124 4.21 -26.33 6.28
CA ALA A 124 3.43 -27.44 5.73
C ALA A 124 2.58 -27.02 4.52
N ASP A 125 2.31 -25.72 4.36
CA ASP A 125 1.59 -25.15 3.23
C ASP A 125 2.58 -24.58 2.22
N PRO A 126 2.71 -25.15 1.00
CA PRO A 126 3.60 -24.62 -0.02
C PRO A 126 3.23 -23.19 -0.46
N GLU A 127 1.98 -22.75 -0.24
CA GLU A 127 1.56 -21.37 -0.47
C GLU A 127 2.36 -20.37 0.37
N SER A 128 2.76 -20.76 1.60
CA SER A 128 3.50 -19.90 2.52
C SER A 128 4.85 -19.45 1.97
N ALA A 129 5.60 -20.36 1.33
CA ALA A 129 6.89 -20.06 0.73
C ALA A 129 6.74 -19.03 -0.41
N PHE A 130 5.68 -19.15 -1.22
CA PHE A 130 5.37 -18.20 -2.29
C PHE A 130 4.94 -16.84 -1.74
N ALA A 131 4.06 -16.83 -0.74
CA ALA A 131 3.58 -15.62 -0.09
C ALA A 131 4.72 -14.85 0.60
N SER A 132 5.59 -15.55 1.35
CA SER A 132 6.75 -14.96 2.01
C SER A 132 7.78 -14.44 1.00
N THR A 133 8.04 -15.18 -0.09
CA THR A 133 8.94 -14.71 -1.16
C THR A 133 8.42 -13.42 -1.80
N TYR A 134 7.11 -13.37 -2.07
CA TYR A 134 6.46 -12.19 -2.60
C TYR A 134 6.55 -10.99 -1.64
N ALA A 135 6.23 -11.20 -0.37
CA ALA A 135 6.32 -10.15 0.66
C ALA A 135 7.76 -9.63 0.83
N ARG A 136 8.76 -10.52 0.83
CA ARG A 136 10.18 -10.14 0.87
C ARG A 136 10.57 -9.28 -0.32
N ALA A 137 10.13 -9.62 -1.53
CA ALA A 137 10.43 -8.83 -2.72
C ALA A 137 9.88 -7.40 -2.59
N HIS A 138 8.66 -7.23 -2.09
CA HIS A 138 8.08 -5.91 -1.80
C HIS A 138 8.87 -5.13 -0.74
N ALA A 139 9.22 -5.79 0.36
CA ALA A 139 10.01 -5.16 1.42
C ALA A 139 11.41 -4.74 0.94
N LEU A 140 12.09 -5.59 0.16
CA LEU A 140 13.41 -5.28 -0.44
C LEU A 140 13.32 -4.11 -1.42
N LYS A 141 12.29 -4.07 -2.27
CA LYS A 141 12.03 -2.94 -3.16
C LYS A 141 11.82 -1.66 -2.37
N GLY A 142 11.04 -1.71 -1.28
CA GLY A 142 10.85 -0.58 -0.36
C GLY A 142 12.13 -0.09 0.33
N LEU A 143 13.11 -0.96 0.52
CA LEU A 143 14.45 -0.64 1.03
C LEU A 143 15.43 -0.15 -0.07
N GLY A 144 15.00 -0.05 -1.33
CA GLY A 144 15.85 0.30 -2.47
C GLY A 144 16.77 -0.83 -2.95
N GLN A 145 16.59 -2.06 -2.47
CA GLN A 145 17.34 -3.24 -2.93
C GLN A 145 16.68 -3.85 -4.18
N GLU A 146 16.64 -3.08 -5.26
CA GLU A 146 15.81 -3.40 -6.43
C GLU A 146 16.23 -4.68 -7.15
N GLU A 147 17.53 -4.89 -7.34
CA GLU A 147 18.06 -6.09 -8.02
C GLU A 147 17.63 -7.36 -7.29
N MET A 148 17.76 -7.38 -5.96
CA MET A 148 17.36 -8.52 -5.13
C MET A 148 15.85 -8.76 -5.18
N ALA A 149 15.04 -7.68 -5.17
CA ALA A 149 13.59 -7.78 -5.29
C ALA A 149 13.17 -8.39 -6.64
N VAL A 150 13.79 -7.93 -7.73
CA VAL A 150 13.56 -8.43 -9.09
C VAL A 150 13.95 -9.90 -9.21
N ASP A 151 15.09 -10.30 -8.67
CA ASP A 151 15.54 -11.70 -8.72
C ASP A 151 14.59 -12.64 -7.95
N LEU A 152 14.08 -12.22 -6.79
CA LEU A 152 13.06 -12.99 -6.07
C LEU A 152 11.77 -13.13 -6.87
N LEU A 153 11.26 -12.04 -7.48
CA LEU A 153 10.06 -12.12 -8.33
C LEU A 153 10.27 -12.99 -9.56
N ARG A 154 11.45 -12.90 -10.20
CA ARG A 154 11.80 -13.73 -11.35
C ARG A 154 11.82 -15.22 -10.98
N GLY A 155 12.39 -15.56 -9.82
CA GLY A 155 12.34 -16.91 -9.26
C GLY A 155 10.90 -17.38 -9.00
N LEU A 156 10.09 -16.52 -8.37
CA LEU A 156 8.69 -16.80 -8.05
C LEU A 156 7.85 -17.06 -9.31
N VAL A 157 7.91 -16.17 -10.30
CA VAL A 157 7.15 -16.29 -11.56
C VAL A 157 7.58 -17.52 -12.36
N ARG A 158 8.88 -17.89 -12.32
CA ARG A 158 9.38 -19.10 -12.97
C ARG A 158 8.76 -20.38 -12.39
N VAL A 159 8.61 -20.45 -11.07
CA VAL A 159 8.04 -21.64 -10.39
C VAL A 159 6.51 -21.62 -10.43
N ARG A 160 5.91 -20.44 -10.25
CA ARG A 160 4.45 -20.25 -10.22
C ARG A 160 4.03 -19.03 -11.04
N PRO A 161 3.84 -19.21 -12.35
CA PRO A 161 3.29 -18.17 -13.21
C PRO A 161 1.92 -17.70 -12.71
N GLY A 162 1.64 -16.40 -12.79
CA GLY A 162 0.36 -15.82 -12.36
C GLY A 162 0.16 -15.73 -10.84
N TYR A 163 1.23 -15.85 -10.04
CA TYR A 163 1.14 -15.60 -8.61
C TYR A 163 0.84 -14.13 -8.30
N LYS A 164 -0.39 -13.83 -7.85
CA LYS A 164 -0.86 -12.45 -7.58
C LYS A 164 -0.48 -11.52 -8.76
N SER A 165 0.11 -10.36 -8.47
CA SER A 165 0.60 -9.40 -9.46
C SER A 165 2.11 -9.52 -9.71
N ALA A 166 2.75 -10.65 -9.35
CA ALA A 166 4.21 -10.80 -9.43
C ALA A 166 4.77 -10.56 -10.84
N GLN A 167 4.04 -11.01 -11.87
CA GLN A 167 4.46 -10.85 -13.25
C GLN A 167 4.36 -9.38 -13.70
N SER A 168 3.30 -8.67 -13.32
CA SER A 168 3.16 -7.23 -13.58
C SER A 168 4.29 -6.45 -12.90
N PHE A 169 4.53 -6.73 -11.62
CA PHE A 169 5.62 -6.08 -10.88
C PHE A 169 7.01 -6.39 -11.44
N LEU A 170 7.21 -7.62 -11.93
CA LEU A 170 8.48 -7.96 -12.56
C LEU A 170 8.71 -7.11 -13.82
N MET A 171 7.69 -6.91 -14.67
CA MET A 171 7.81 -6.04 -15.85
C MET A 171 8.08 -4.59 -15.45
N ASP A 172 7.29 -4.08 -14.50
CA ASP A 172 7.39 -2.68 -14.04
C ASP A 172 8.75 -2.39 -13.39
N TRP A 173 9.28 -3.32 -12.59
CA TRP A 173 10.51 -3.11 -11.82
C TRP A 173 11.78 -3.44 -12.58
N SER A 174 11.70 -4.25 -13.64
CA SER A 174 12.87 -4.60 -14.47
C SER A 174 13.11 -3.61 -15.62
N GLY A 175 12.24 -2.61 -15.80
CA GLY A 175 12.36 -1.63 -16.88
C GLY A 175 11.77 -2.08 -18.22
N GLY A 176 11.03 -3.20 -18.25
CA GLY A 176 10.28 -3.66 -19.42
C GLY A 176 11.09 -4.42 -20.48
N ASP A 177 12.34 -4.80 -20.21
CA ASP A 177 13.16 -5.52 -21.17
C ASP A 177 12.90 -7.05 -21.10
N GLU A 178 12.20 -7.55 -22.13
CA GLU A 178 12.17 -8.98 -22.52
C GLU A 178 13.47 -9.41 -23.21
#